data_AF-A0A1F4T9M3-F1
#
_entry.id   AF-A0A1F4T9M3-F1
#
_cell.length_a   1.000
_cell.length_b   1.000
_cell.length_c   1.000
_cell.angle_alpha   90.00
_cell.angle_beta   90.00
_cell.angle_gamma   90.00
#
_symmetry.space_group_name_H-M   'P 1'
#
loop_
_entity.id
_entity.type
_entity.pdbx_description
1 polymer ?
#
loop_
_entity_poly.entity_id
_entity_poly.type
_entity_poly.pdbx_seq_one_letter_code
_entity_poly.pdbx_strand_id
1 'polypeptide(L)' 'MSLSTAGGSYVPPLKFYQVRFPEETNPEYLANKFGIQRETLLRENPEIATNQITIGQMLVIRNF' A
#
# COMPACT_ATOMS: atom_id res chain seq x y z
N MET A 1 3.86 -37.34 5.85
CA MET A 1 4.31 -36.27 6.76
C MET A 1 3.14 -35.34 7.00
N SER A 2 2.72 -35.26 8.26
CA SER A 2 1.42 -34.76 8.70
C SER A 2 1.29 -33.23 8.59
N LEU A 3 0.17 -32.77 8.03
CA LEU A 3 -0.27 -31.37 8.08
C LEU A 3 -0.61 -31.01 9.54
N SER A 4 0.15 -30.08 10.13
CA SER A 4 -0.10 -29.56 11.49
C SER A 4 -0.43 -28.08 11.43
N THR A 5 -1.63 -27.78 11.91
CA THR A 5 -2.36 -26.51 11.99
C THR A 5 -1.62 -25.44 12.78
N ALA A 6 -1.55 -24.22 12.24
CA ALA A 6 -1.34 -23.02 13.04
C ALA A 6 -2.20 -21.89 12.47
N GLY A 7 -3.16 -21.39 13.28
CA GLY A 7 -3.96 -20.20 12.97
C GLY A 7 -3.11 -18.94 13.00
N GLY A 8 -2.17 -18.81 12.07
CA GLY A 8 -1.43 -17.59 11.83
C GLY A 8 -2.24 -16.69 10.91
N SER A 9 -2.72 -15.55 11.41
CA SER A 9 -3.24 -14.49 10.56
C SER A 9 -2.18 -14.17 9.51
N TYR A 10 -2.46 -14.44 8.24
CA TYR A 10 -1.58 -14.03 7.16
C TYR A 10 -1.44 -12.51 7.22
N VAL A 11 -0.26 -12.04 7.66
CA VAL A 11 0.08 -10.63 7.59
C VAL A 11 0.78 -10.44 6.26
N PRO A 12 0.11 -9.84 5.26
CA PRO A 12 0.75 -9.58 3.99
C PRO A 12 2.01 -8.72 4.18
N PRO A 13 3.08 -8.96 3.39
CA PRO A 13 4.28 -8.17 3.47
C PRO A 13 4.00 -6.71 3.06
N LEU A 14 4.56 -5.77 3.82
CA LEU A 14 4.59 -4.36 3.44
C LEU A 14 5.62 -4.15 2.33
N LYS A 15 5.24 -3.40 1.29
CA LYS A 15 6.15 -2.97 0.24
C LYS A 15 6.36 -1.48 0.32
N PHE A 16 7.62 -1.05 0.36
CA PHE A 16 7.97 0.35 0.20
C PHE A 16 8.00 0.69 -1.29
N TYR A 17 7.25 1.71 -1.68
CA TYR A 17 7.14 2.17 -3.05
C TYR A 17 7.53 3.64 -3.15
N GLN A 18 8.46 3.96 -4.03
CA GLN A 18 8.80 5.35 -4.33
C GLN A 18 7.95 5.85 -5.50
N VAL A 19 7.28 6.98 -5.34
CA VAL A 19 6.52 7.67 -6.38
C VAL A 19 7.49 8.16 -7.45
N ARG A 20 7.27 7.80 -8.72
CA ARG A 20 8.17 8.12 -9.84
C ARG A 20 7.51 9.01 -10.88
N PHE A 21 6.20 8.92 -11.01
CA PHE A 21 5.45 9.63 -12.05
C PHE A 21 4.43 10.59 -11.44
N PRO A 22 4.10 11.70 -12.15
CA PRO A 22 3.10 12.64 -11.68
C PRO A 22 1.71 11.99 -11.54
N GLU A 23 1.36 11.00 -12.35
CA GLU A 23 0.09 10.28 -12.26
C GLU A 23 -0.07 9.52 -10.93
N GLU A 24 1.05 9.06 -10.37
CA GLU A 24 1.11 8.38 -9.08
C GLU A 24 0.93 9.32 -7.89
N THR A 25 0.91 10.64 -8.12
CA THR A 25 0.50 11.59 -7.08
C THR A 25 -1.00 11.50 -6.77
N ASN A 26 -1.77 10.81 -7.63
CA ASN A 26 -3.16 10.50 -7.38
C ASN A 26 -3.28 9.16 -6.60
N PRO A 27 -3.83 9.17 -5.37
CA PRO A 27 -4.00 7.95 -4.58
C PRO A 27 -4.94 6.93 -5.24
N GLU A 28 -5.91 7.39 -6.05
CA GLU A 28 -6.81 6.49 -6.80
C GLU A 28 -6.02 5.71 -7.85
N TYR A 29 -5.09 6.37 -8.54
CA TYR A 29 -4.23 5.72 -9.54
C TYR A 29 -3.32 4.67 -8.89
N LEU A 30 -2.66 5.02 -7.78
CA LEU A 30 -1.82 4.08 -7.03
C LEU A 30 -2.62 2.88 -6.50
N ALA A 31 -3.80 3.14 -5.92
CA ALA A 31 -4.68 2.10 -5.42
C ALA A 31 -5.03 1.09 -6.53
N ASN A 32 -5.47 1.58 -7.69
CA ASN A 32 -5.76 0.73 -8.86
C ASN A 32 -4.52 0.00 -9.38
N LYS A 33 -3.37 0.68 -9.48
CA LYS A 33 -2.10 0.11 -9.94
C LYS A 33 -1.65 -1.07 -9.08
N PHE A 34 -1.88 -1.01 -7.78
CA PHE A 34 -1.54 -2.09 -6.84
C PHE A 34 -2.69 -3.05 -6.55
N GLY A 35 -3.88 -2.82 -7.12
CA GLY A 35 -5.07 -3.64 -6.84
C GLY A 35 -5.52 -3.57 -5.38
N ILE A 36 -5.27 -2.45 -4.70
CA ILE A 36 -5.67 -2.23 -3.31
C ILE A 36 -6.77 -1.17 -3.22
N GLN A 37 -7.50 -1.15 -2.10
CA GLN A 37 -8.44 -0.06 -1.84
C GLN A 37 -7.71 1.23 -1.45
N ARG A 38 -8.25 2.38 -1.84
CA ARG A 38 -7.73 3.70 -1.47
C ARG A 38 -7.66 3.86 0.06
N GLU A 39 -8.67 3.42 0.80
CA GLU A 39 -8.61 3.43 2.27
C GLU A 39 -7.42 2.64 2.81
N THR A 40 -7.06 1.50 2.21
CA THR A 40 -5.87 0.75 2.63
C THR A 40 -4.61 1.59 2.44
N LEU A 41 -4.47 2.27 1.30
CA LEU A 41 -3.34 3.15 1.04
C LEU A 41 -3.27 4.30 2.06
N LEU A 42 -4.40 4.94 2.37
CA LEU A 42 -4.50 6.02 3.35
C LEU A 42 -4.21 5.54 4.78
N ARG A 43 -4.64 4.32 5.14
CA ARG A 43 -4.39 3.75 6.47
C ARG A 43 -2.91 3.47 6.73
N GLU A 44 -2.20 2.99 5.71
CA GLU A 44 -0.76 2.75 5.82
C GLU A 44 0.06 4.04 5.68
N ASN A 45 -0.52 5.08 5.07
CA ASN A 45 0.13 6.38 4.81
C ASN A 45 -0.80 7.53 5.23
N PRO A 46 -1.03 7.76 6.54
CA PRO A 46 -1.95 8.78 7.00
C PRO A 46 -1.55 10.20 6.55
N GLU A 47 -0.28 10.44 6.24
CA GLU A 47 0.19 11.73 5.74
C GLU A 47 -0.46 12.15 4.41
N ILE A 48 -0.85 11.20 3.56
CA ILE A 48 -1.44 11.51 2.24
C ILE A 48 -2.95 11.82 2.33
N ALA A 49 -3.55 11.70 3.52
CA ALA A 49 -4.93 12.13 3.75
C ALA A 49 -5.06 13.65 3.82
N THR A 50 -4.02 14.33 4.32
CA THR A 50 -3.95 15.79 4.46
C THR A 50 -2.97 16.43 3.49
N ASN A 51 -1.93 15.72 3.06
CA ASN A 51 -0.96 16.22 2.09
C ASN A 51 -1.13 15.56 0.72
N GLN A 52 -0.74 16.30 -0.32
CA GLN A 52 -0.62 15.73 -1.65
C GLN A 52 0.60 14.82 -1.72
N ILE A 53 0.47 13.70 -2.44
CA ILE A 53 1.59 12.81 -2.74
C ILE A 53 2.53 13.53 -3.71
N THR A 54 3.83 13.52 -3.44
CA THR A 54 4.82 14.13 -4.34
C THR A 54 5.73 13.08 -4.98
N ILE A 55 6.24 13.38 -6.18
CA ILE A 55 7.24 12.54 -6.83
C ILE A 55 8.48 12.43 -5.92
N GLY A 56 9.03 11.23 -5.79
CA GLY A 56 10.15 10.90 -4.91
C GLY A 56 9.73 10.50 -3.50
N GLN A 57 8.48 10.71 -3.10
CA GLN A 57 7.94 10.29 -1.81
C GLN A 57 7.93 8.76 -1.68
N MET A 58 8.27 8.26 -0.50
CA MET A 58 8.17 6.85 -0.14
C MET A 58 6.79 6.57 0.46
N LEU A 59 6.10 5.56 -0.07
CA LEU A 59 4.79 5.10 0.39
C LEU A 59 4.86 3.64 0.81
N VAL A 60 4.04 3.27 1.80
CA VAL A 60 3.85 1.91 2.27
C VAL A 60 2.63 1.30 1.59
N ILE A 61 2.84 0.24 0.81
CA ILE A 61 1.81 -0.47 0.08
C ILE A 61 1.61 -1.84 0.73
N ARG A 62 0.42 -2.08 1.30
CA ARG A 62 0.02 -3.38 1.85
C ARG A 62 -0.83 -4.14 0.85
N ASN A 63 -0.32 -5.27 0.35
CA ASN A 63 -1.02 -6.12 -0.61
C ASN A 63 -1.56 -7.39 0.08
N PHE A 64 -2.88 -7.52 0.23
CA PHE A 64 -3.52 -8.70 0.84
C PHE A 64 -3.40 -9.97 -0.01
#